data_AF-A0A1F7U7D0-F1
#
_entry.id   AF-A0A1F7U7D0-F1
#
_cell.length_a   1.000
_cell.length_b   1.000
_cell.length_c   1.000
_cell.angle_alpha   90.00
_cell.angle_beta   90.00
_cell.angle_gamma   90.00
#
_symmetry.space_group_name_H-M   'P 1'
#
loop_
_entity.id
_entity.type
_entity.pdbx_description
1 polymer ?
#
loop_
_entity_poly.entity_id
_entity_poly.type
_entity_poly.pdbx_seq_one_letter_code
_entity_poly.pdbx_strand_id
1 'polypeptide(L)'
;MRDLKSVHGDLQIKTRERKKMMRAFQDELAQNREYQEMKEQLEKMREKKKSIENATKAEAWGDAGKLDLLRLEIKDGKHLLSDIALTMYAEGKPVEIVDADDVRWLPEFSVKFKKDQDSAETAKEKANSRRSESFADDKVPQMA
;
A
#
# COMPACT_ATOMS: atom_id res chain seq x y z
N MET A 1 4.08 25.65 14.51
CA MET A 1 4.32 24.63 13.46
C MET A 1 4.21 23.26 14.13
N ARG A 2 3.47 22.29 13.57
CA ARG A 2 3.39 20.94 14.16
C ARG A 2 4.68 20.16 13.84
N ASP A 3 5.20 19.42 14.82
CA ASP A 3 6.38 18.57 14.64
C ASP A 3 6.08 17.38 13.70
N LEU A 4 7.04 17.01 12.85
CA LEU A 4 6.88 15.94 11.85
C LEU A 4 6.55 14.60 12.52
N LYS A 5 7.18 14.34 13.68
CA LYS A 5 6.97 13.12 14.45
C LYS A 5 5.55 13.05 15.02
N SER A 6 4.97 14.17 15.47
CA SER A 6 3.61 14.19 16.02
C SER A 6 2.56 13.97 14.94
N VAL A 7 2.71 14.62 13.77
CA VAL A 7 1.80 14.42 12.63
C VAL A 7 1.84 12.98 12.12
N HIS A 8 3.03 12.39 12.01
CA HIS A 8 3.16 10.97 11.65
C HIS A 8 2.53 10.06 12.72
N GLY A 9 2.72 10.36 14.01
CA GLY A 9 2.10 9.63 15.13
C GLY A 9 0.57 9.64 15.05
N ASP A 10 -0.04 10.81 14.90
CA ASP A 10 -1.48 10.98 14.76
C ASP A 10 -2.04 10.22 13.55
N LEU A 11 -1.33 10.28 12.41
CA LEU A 11 -1.72 9.57 11.20
C LEU A 11 -1.67 8.04 11.38
N GLN A 12 -0.66 7.53 12.12
CA GLN A 12 -0.55 6.11 12.44
C GLN A 12 -1.71 5.64 13.35
N ILE A 13 -2.10 6.46 14.34
CA ILE A 13 -3.24 6.17 15.22
C ILE A 13 -4.53 6.07 14.41
N LYS A 14 -4.85 7.09 13.62
CA LYS A 14 -6.05 7.10 12.75
C LYS A 14 -6.05 5.95 11.75
N THR A 15 -4.90 5.62 11.18
CA THR A 15 -4.76 4.48 10.26
C THR A 15 -5.04 3.15 10.96
N ARG A 16 -4.62 3.01 12.22
CA ARG A 16 -4.88 1.80 13.02
C ARG A 16 -6.36 1.70 13.40
N GLU A 17 -6.98 2.80 13.79
CA GLU A 17 -8.42 2.86 14.09
C GLU A 17 -9.26 2.50 12.87
N ARG A 18 -8.97 3.10 11.70
CA ARG A 18 -9.60 2.73 10.43
C ARG A 18 -9.49 1.24 10.14
N LYS A 19 -8.30 0.65 10.32
CA LYS A 19 -8.08 -0.78 10.12
C LYS A 19 -8.89 -1.64 11.11
N LYS A 20 -9.01 -1.21 12.37
CA LYS A 20 -9.82 -1.90 13.38
C LYS A 20 -11.30 -1.89 12.99
N MET A 21 -11.82 -0.74 12.57
CA MET A 21 -13.21 -0.63 12.09
C MET A 21 -13.44 -1.49 10.85
N MET A 22 -12.56 -1.42 9.85
CA MET A 22 -12.69 -2.26 8.65
C MET A 22 -12.65 -3.76 8.98
N ARG A 23 -11.84 -4.18 9.95
CA ARG A 23 -11.81 -5.58 10.40
C ARG A 23 -13.14 -5.99 11.02
N ALA A 24 -13.70 -5.18 11.91
CA ALA A 24 -15.01 -5.46 12.51
C ALA A 24 -16.10 -5.63 11.45
N PHE A 25 -16.16 -4.72 10.46
CA PHE A 25 -17.09 -4.86 9.33
C PHE A 25 -16.81 -6.11 8.48
N GLN A 26 -15.54 -6.43 8.26
CA GLN A 26 -15.15 -7.62 7.49
C GLN A 26 -15.50 -8.92 8.23
N ASP A 27 -15.38 -8.95 9.55
CA ASP A 27 -15.76 -10.10 10.39
C ASP A 27 -17.28 -10.30 10.39
N GLU A 28 -18.05 -9.21 10.46
CA GLU A 28 -19.52 -9.26 10.35
C GLU A 28 -19.97 -9.73 8.96
N LEU A 29 -19.38 -9.19 7.89
CA LEU A 29 -19.61 -9.66 6.53
C LEU A 29 -19.21 -11.13 6.36
N ALA A 30 -18.16 -11.59 7.04
CA ALA A 30 -17.72 -12.96 6.96
C ALA A 30 -18.71 -13.96 7.60
N GLN A 31 -19.49 -13.51 8.59
CA GLN A 31 -20.54 -14.31 9.24
C GLN A 31 -21.84 -14.34 8.43
N ASN A 32 -22.03 -13.41 7.48
CA ASN A 32 -23.21 -13.39 6.61
C ASN A 32 -23.10 -14.45 5.50
N ARG A 33 -24.04 -15.42 5.50
CA ARG A 33 -24.05 -16.53 4.55
C ARG A 33 -24.29 -16.09 3.10
N GLU A 34 -25.21 -15.15 2.87
CA GLU A 34 -25.51 -14.62 1.53
C GLU A 34 -24.30 -13.90 0.93
N TYR A 35 -23.55 -13.17 1.76
CA TYR A 35 -22.32 -12.51 1.34
C TYR A 35 -21.24 -13.52 0.93
N GLN A 36 -21.10 -14.63 1.66
CA GLN A 36 -20.14 -15.69 1.31
C GLN A 36 -20.54 -16.39 0.00
N GLU A 37 -21.82 -16.71 -0.18
CA GLU A 37 -22.34 -17.30 -1.42
C GLU A 37 -22.11 -16.36 -2.63
N MET A 38 -22.37 -15.07 -2.48
CA MET A 38 -22.09 -14.06 -3.53
C MET A 38 -20.58 -13.95 -3.82
N LYS A 39 -19.74 -13.97 -2.77
CA LYS A 39 -18.28 -13.91 -2.91
C LYS A 39 -17.75 -15.12 -3.69
N GLU A 40 -18.24 -16.32 -3.42
CA GLU A 40 -17.88 -17.52 -4.18
C GLU A 40 -18.30 -17.43 -5.65
N GLN A 41 -19.50 -16.93 -5.92
CA GLN A 41 -19.96 -16.69 -7.29
C GLN A 41 -19.09 -15.66 -8.01
N LEU A 42 -18.68 -14.58 -7.32
CA LEU A 42 -17.77 -13.58 -7.85
C LEU A 42 -16.39 -14.16 -8.16
N GLU A 43 -15.84 -15.01 -7.30
CA GLU A 43 -14.56 -15.68 -7.58
C GLU A 43 -14.67 -16.58 -8.82
N LYS A 44 -15.73 -17.39 -8.94
CA LYS A 44 -16.00 -18.20 -10.15
C LYS A 44 -16.12 -17.33 -11.41
N MET A 45 -16.79 -16.17 -11.31
CA MET A 45 -16.91 -15.23 -12.42
C MET A 45 -15.56 -14.56 -12.77
N ARG A 46 -14.74 -14.23 -11.77
CA ARG A 46 -13.40 -13.67 -11.97
C ARG A 46 -12.47 -14.66 -12.64
N GLU A 47 -12.50 -15.92 -12.23
CA GLU A 47 -11.73 -17.00 -12.85
C GLU A 47 -12.13 -17.18 -14.32
N LYS A 48 -13.43 -17.24 -14.60
CA LYS A 48 -13.94 -17.31 -15.98
C LYS A 48 -13.50 -16.10 -16.81
N LYS A 49 -13.65 -14.88 -16.26
CA LYS A 49 -13.20 -13.64 -16.90
C LYS A 49 -11.70 -13.69 -17.22
N LYS A 50 -10.88 -14.08 -16.24
CA LYS A 50 -9.42 -14.19 -16.40
C LYS A 50 -9.04 -15.24 -17.43
N SER A 51 -9.76 -16.36 -17.49
CA SER A 51 -9.56 -17.41 -18.50
C SER A 51 -9.82 -16.87 -19.91
N ILE A 52 -10.91 -16.12 -20.10
CA ILE A 52 -11.25 -15.49 -21.39
C ILE A 52 -10.19 -14.44 -21.76
N GLU A 53 -9.84 -13.55 -20.84
CA GLU A 53 -8.81 -12.54 -21.08
C GLU A 53 -7.44 -13.15 -21.44
N ASN A 54 -7.07 -14.25 -20.79
CA ASN A 54 -5.83 -14.96 -21.10
C ASN A 54 -5.89 -15.67 -22.45
N ALA A 55 -7.03 -16.26 -22.83
CA ALA A 55 -7.22 -16.84 -24.15
C ALA A 55 -7.12 -15.77 -25.25
N THR A 56 -7.79 -14.63 -25.08
CA THR A 56 -7.72 -13.51 -26.04
C THR A 56 -6.31 -12.90 -26.11
N LYS A 57 -5.61 -12.77 -24.97
CA LYS A 57 -4.21 -12.32 -24.97
C LYS A 57 -3.29 -13.34 -25.65
N ALA A 58 -3.57 -14.63 -25.52
CA ALA A 58 -2.81 -15.69 -26.18
C ALA A 58 -3.00 -15.66 -27.71
N GLU A 59 -4.19 -15.28 -28.18
CA GLU A 59 -4.47 -15.09 -29.60
C GLU A 59 -3.85 -13.80 -30.16
N ALA A 60 -3.67 -12.77 -29.32
CA ALA A 60 -3.14 -11.45 -29.68
C ALA A 60 -1.67 -11.23 -29.25
N TRP A 61 -0.81 -12.26 -29.29
CA TRP A 61 0.57 -12.21 -28.78
C TRP A 61 1.38 -10.98 -29.23
N GLY A 62 1.22 -10.53 -30.47
CA GLY A 62 1.90 -9.35 -30.99
C GLY A 62 1.49 -8.03 -30.32
N ASP A 63 0.21 -7.87 -29.99
CA ASP A 63 -0.31 -6.66 -29.35
C ASP A 63 -0.18 -6.71 -27.82
N ALA A 64 -0.20 -7.91 -27.23
CA ALA A 64 0.11 -8.09 -25.82
C ALA A 64 1.55 -7.66 -25.48
N GLY A 65 2.53 -8.02 -26.33
CA GLY A 65 3.92 -7.58 -26.17
C GLY A 65 4.09 -6.06 -26.28
N LYS A 66 3.42 -5.43 -27.26
CA LYS A 66 3.40 -3.96 -27.39
C LYS A 66 2.77 -3.29 -26.17
N LEU A 67 1.68 -3.85 -25.64
CA LEU A 67 1.02 -3.32 -24.45
C LEU A 67 1.95 -3.33 -23.23
N ASP A 68 2.70 -4.41 -23.04
CA ASP A 68 3.63 -4.51 -21.91
C ASP A 68 4.84 -3.57 -22.07
N LEU A 69 5.34 -3.38 -23.30
CA LEU A 69 6.36 -2.36 -23.58
C LEU A 69 5.84 -0.96 -23.28
N LEU A 70 4.65 -0.61 -23.77
CA LEU A 70 4.03 0.69 -23.48
C LEU A 70 3.82 0.92 -21.98
N ARG A 71 3.46 -0.12 -21.21
CA ARG A 71 3.35 -0.01 -19.75
C ARG A 71 4.69 0.30 -19.09
N LEU A 72 5.77 -0.31 -19.58
CA LEU A 72 7.12 -0.03 -19.09
C LEU A 72 7.52 1.41 -19.42
N GLU A 73 7.36 1.82 -20.68
CA GLU A 73 7.67 3.18 -21.13
C GLU A 73 6.88 4.25 -20.35
N ILE A 74 5.58 4.03 -20.11
CA ILE A 74 4.75 4.94 -19.30
C ILE A 74 5.27 5.01 -17.86
N LYS A 75 5.67 3.88 -17.28
CA LYS A 75 6.19 3.83 -15.92
C LYS A 75 7.51 4.59 -15.83
N ASP A 76 8.41 4.37 -16.78
CA ASP A 76 9.72 5.02 -16.82
C ASP A 76 9.56 6.52 -17.09
N GLY A 77 8.65 6.91 -17.98
CA GLY A 77 8.29 8.30 -18.21
C GLY A 77 7.73 9.00 -16.97
N LYS A 78 6.92 8.32 -16.15
CA LYS A 78 6.45 8.86 -14.87
C LYS A 78 7.57 9.04 -13.85
N HIS A 79 8.53 8.12 -13.80
CA HIS A 79 9.70 8.26 -12.94
C HIS A 79 10.54 9.48 -13.37
N LEU A 80 10.86 9.58 -14.66
CA LEU A 80 11.60 10.71 -15.21
C LEU A 80 10.89 12.05 -14.95
N LEU A 81 9.57 12.12 -15.17
CA LEU A 81 8.78 13.31 -14.89
C LEU A 81 8.88 13.73 -13.42
N SER A 82 8.83 12.76 -12.50
CA SER A 82 8.94 13.02 -11.06
C SER A 82 10.32 13.55 -10.69
N ASP A 83 11.38 13.00 -11.27
CA ASP A 83 12.76 13.43 -11.04
C ASP A 83 12.99 14.86 -11.55
N ILE A 84 12.53 15.16 -12.77
CA ILE A 84 12.60 16.51 -13.35
C ILE A 84 11.85 17.51 -12.46
N ALA A 85 10.62 17.18 -12.05
CA ALA A 85 9.81 18.03 -11.19
C ALA A 85 10.50 18.27 -9.82
N LEU A 86 11.14 17.25 -9.25
CA LEU A 86 11.87 17.37 -7.99
C LEU A 86 13.12 18.24 -8.14
N THR A 87 13.88 18.08 -9.23
CA THR A 87 15.05 18.92 -9.53
C THR A 87 14.65 20.38 -9.73
N MET A 88 13.62 20.65 -10.53
CA MET A 88 13.11 22.01 -10.72
C MET A 88 12.64 22.64 -9.41
N TYR A 89 11.95 21.87 -8.57
CA TYR A 89 11.55 22.32 -7.23
C TYR A 89 12.75 22.64 -6.34
N ALA A 90 13.78 21.78 -6.33
CA ALA A 90 15.01 22.00 -5.56
C ALA A 90 15.81 23.23 -6.04
N GLU A 91 15.78 23.51 -7.34
CA GLU A 91 16.39 24.69 -7.96
C GLU A 91 15.54 25.97 -7.81
N GLY A 92 14.34 25.89 -7.22
CA GLY A 92 13.44 27.03 -7.04
C GLY A 92 12.74 27.50 -8.32
N LYS A 93 12.71 26.67 -9.38
CA LYS A 93 12.01 26.95 -10.64
C LYS A 93 10.52 26.62 -10.51
N PRO A 94 9.62 27.35 -11.21
CA PRO A 94 8.20 27.00 -11.25
C PRO A 94 8.01 25.66 -11.95
N VAL A 95 7.31 24.73 -11.29
CA VAL A 95 6.96 23.43 -11.86
C VAL A 95 5.51 23.51 -12.32
N GLU A 96 5.31 23.73 -13.61
CA GLU A 96 3.99 23.76 -14.23
C GLU A 96 4.06 23.14 -15.63
N ILE A 97 2.97 22.49 -16.05
CA ILE A 97 2.83 21.93 -17.39
C ILE A 97 1.59 22.60 -18.00
N VAL A 98 1.73 23.16 -19.20
CA VAL A 98 0.59 23.64 -20.00
C VAL A 98 0.37 22.63 -21.11
N ASP A 99 -0.84 22.09 -21.21
CA ASP A 99 -1.17 21.12 -22.26
C ASP A 99 -1.62 21.79 -23.57
N ALA A 100 -2.02 20.97 -24.54
CA ALA A 100 -2.44 21.44 -25.86
C ALA A 100 -3.74 22.27 -25.82
N ASP A 101 -4.53 22.14 -24.77
CA ASP A 101 -5.81 22.83 -24.59
C ASP A 101 -5.67 24.07 -23.66
N ASP A 102 -4.44 24.53 -23.43
CA ASP A 102 -4.09 25.65 -22.53
C ASP A 102 -4.49 25.41 -21.06
N VAL A 103 -4.63 24.14 -20.66
CA VAL A 103 -4.90 23.77 -19.27
C VAL A 103 -3.58 23.65 -18.51
N ARG A 104 -3.51 24.33 -17.37
CA ARG A 104 -2.35 24.35 -16.49
C ARG A 104 -2.42 23.24 -15.44
N TRP A 105 -1.39 22.42 -15.40
CA TRP A 105 -1.20 21.34 -14.45
C TRP A 105 -0.12 21.70 -13.44
N LEU A 106 -0.42 21.50 -12.15
CA LEU A 106 0.50 21.72 -11.04
C LEU A 106 0.92 20.38 -10.41
N PRO A 107 2.15 20.25 -9.90
CA PRO A 107 2.60 19.03 -9.24
C PRO A 107 1.91 18.82 -7.89
N GLU A 108 1.45 17.61 -7.64
CA GLU A 108 1.02 17.16 -6.32
C GLU A 108 2.14 16.37 -5.64
N PHE A 109 2.78 16.95 -4.61
CA PHE A 109 3.82 16.27 -3.85
C PHE A 109 3.24 15.45 -2.70
N SER A 110 3.51 14.14 -2.70
CA SER A 110 3.10 13.23 -1.62
C SER A 110 4.31 12.52 -1.02
N VAL A 111 4.51 12.68 0.29
CA VAL A 111 5.56 11.97 1.03
C VAL A 111 4.97 10.73 1.70
N LYS A 112 5.55 9.57 1.39
CA LYS A 112 5.18 8.29 2.00
C LYS A 112 6.35 7.74 2.80
N PHE A 113 6.13 7.54 4.09
CA PHE A 113 7.11 6.89 4.96
C PHE A 113 6.92 5.37 4.90
N LYS A 114 8.02 4.64 4.64
CA LYS A 114 8.08 3.19 4.76
C LYS A 114 8.84 2.84 6.04
N LYS A 115 8.48 1.71 6.66
CA LYS A 115 9.31 1.15 7.73
C LYS A 115 10.64 0.71 7.15
N ASP A 116 11.70 1.15 7.77
CA ASP A 116 13.02 0.58 7.58
C ASP A 116 13.04 -0.85 8.16
N GLN A 117 13.63 -1.79 7.43
CA GLN A 117 13.57 -3.23 7.76
C GLN A 117 14.48 -3.55 8.95
N ASP A 118 15.65 -2.92 9.00
CA ASP A 118 16.69 -3.18 10.01
C ASP A 118 16.24 -2.70 11.40
N SER A 119 15.64 -1.51 11.45
CA SER A 119 15.01 -0.99 12.66
C SER A 119 13.73 -1.75 13.08
N ALA A 120 13.05 -2.43 12.15
CA ALA A 120 11.87 -3.24 12.45
C ALA A 120 12.21 -4.61 13.06
N GLU A 121 13.33 -5.24 12.67
CA GLU A 121 13.81 -6.48 13.28
C GLU A 121 14.31 -6.25 14.70
N THR A 122 15.10 -5.19 14.90
CA THR A 122 15.57 -4.77 16.22
C THR A 122 14.41 -4.48 17.18
N ALA A 123 13.30 -3.94 16.68
CA ALA A 123 12.09 -3.70 17.49
C ALA A 123 11.34 -4.98 17.85
N LYS A 124 11.34 -6.01 16.98
CA LYS A 124 10.75 -7.33 17.26
C LYS A 124 11.56 -8.08 18.31
N GLU A 125 12.89 -8.03 18.22
CA GLU A 125 13.77 -8.70 19.18
C GLU A 125 13.66 -8.11 20.59
N LYS A 126 13.61 -6.77 20.70
CA LYS A 126 13.31 -6.07 21.97
C LYS A 126 11.90 -6.33 22.51
N ALA A 127 10.92 -6.58 21.63
CA ALA A 127 9.57 -6.94 22.05
C ALA A 127 9.50 -8.40 22.54
N ASN A 128 10.33 -9.29 21.99
CA ASN A 128 10.40 -10.69 22.38
C ASN A 128 11.15 -10.85 23.72
N SER A 129 12.23 -10.10 23.96
CA SER A 129 12.97 -10.11 25.22
C SER A 129 12.14 -9.63 26.42
N ARG A 130 11.33 -8.59 26.23
CA ARG A 130 10.40 -8.08 27.27
C ARG A 130 9.29 -9.05 27.62
N ARG A 131 8.91 -9.93 26.68
CA ARG A 131 7.86 -10.94 26.87
C ARG A 131 8.39 -12.18 27.58
N SER A 132 9.69 -12.49 27.45
CA SER A 132 10.36 -13.53 28.22
C SER A 132 10.69 -13.09 29.65
N GLU A 133 10.97 -11.81 29.89
CA GLU A 133 11.18 -11.28 31.26
C GLU A 133 9.87 -11.27 32.08
N SER A 134 8.73 -10.92 31.48
CA SER A 134 7.44 -10.95 32.17
C SER A 134 6.92 -12.35 32.53
N PHE A 135 7.55 -13.41 32.02
CA PHE A 135 7.18 -14.81 32.30
C PHE A 135 8.07 -15.45 33.38
N ALA A 136 9.13 -14.76 33.82
CA ALA A 136 10.07 -15.25 34.83
C ALA A 136 9.68 -14.88 36.26
N ASP A 137 8.84 -13.84 36.46
CA ASP A 137 8.43 -13.37 37.80
C ASP A 137 7.23 -14.15 38.39
N ASP A 138 6.53 -15.00 37.62
CA ASP A 138 5.33 -15.73 38.06
C ASP A 138 5.60 -17.18 38.52
N LYS A 139 6.87 -17.54 38.76
CA LYS A 139 7.25 -18.81 39.40
C LYS A 139 7.92 -18.58 40.75
N VAL A 140 7.15 -18.13 41.73
CA VAL A 140 7.48 -18.37 43.15
C VAL A 140 6.88 -19.72 43.57
N PRO A 141 7.63 -20.59 44.27
CA PRO A 141 7.30 -22.00 44.42
C PRO A 141 6.16 -22.23 45.41
N GLN A 142 5.18 -23.06 45.04
CA GLN A 142 4.35 -23.75 46.02
C GLN A 142 5.20 -24.80 46.74
N MET A 143 5.69 -24.49 47.94
CA MET A 143 6.08 -25.42 49.02
C MET A 143 6.12 -24.57 50.31
N ALA A 144 5.57 -24.92 51.47
CA ALA A 144 5.02 -26.16 52.00
C ALA A 144 3.98 -25.81 53.09
#